data_AF-A0A7Y4TBU7-F1
#
_entry.id   AF-A0A7Y4TBU7-F1
#
_cell.length_a   1.000
_cell.length_b   1.000
_cell.length_c   1.000
_cell.angle_alpha   90.00
_cell.angle_beta   90.00
_cell.angle_gamma   90.00
#
_symmetry.space_group_name_H-M   'P 1'
#
loop_
_entity.id
_entity.type
_entity.pdbx_description
1 polymer ?
#
loop_
_entity_poly.entity_id
_entity_poly.type
_entity_poly.pdbx_seq_one_letter_code
_entity_poly.pdbx_strand_id
1 'polypeptide(L)'
;MQEMMVVVVVSGMALLSGCGPASTSHDPVKRGEYLVTLASCSDCHTPGHLLGKPDMSKFLGGSDVGFVVPELGYFWGPNLTPDKETGLGNWSEEEILLALREGTRPDGRKLAPMMPWMAYAKLSDEDAKAIVAYLKSLAPISNKAPGPIGASETPTAAYQQVVFPKPVESAAPPTDAAPAAPAAN
;
A
#
# COMPACT_ATOMS: atom_id res chain seq x y z
N MET A 1 58.95 -11.04 60.84
CA MET A 1 58.56 -12.45 60.65
C MET A 1 57.05 -12.50 60.72
N GLN A 2 56.47 -13.13 59.70
CA GLN A 2 55.09 -13.58 59.50
C GLN A 2 54.16 -13.55 60.72
N GLU A 3 52.98 -12.94 60.59
CA GLU A 3 51.71 -13.51 61.07
C GLU A 3 50.61 -13.08 60.09
N MET A 4 49.87 -14.08 59.64
CA MET A 4 49.02 -14.08 58.47
C MET A 4 47.58 -14.09 58.97
N MET A 5 46.82 -13.01 58.77
CA MET A 5 45.38 -13.01 59.08
C MET A 5 44.58 -12.78 57.81
N VAL A 6 44.02 -13.89 57.33
CA VAL A 6 43.07 -14.02 56.23
C VAL A 6 41.78 -13.27 56.60
N VAL A 7 41.42 -12.26 55.81
CA VAL A 7 40.09 -11.64 55.85
C VAL A 7 39.33 -12.09 54.60
N VAL A 8 38.47 -13.10 54.78
CA VAL A 8 37.42 -13.48 53.84
C VAL A 8 36.17 -12.71 54.24
N VAL A 9 35.76 -11.69 53.48
CA VAL A 9 34.38 -11.15 53.58
C VAL A 9 33.90 -10.64 52.21
N VAL A 10 33.03 -11.48 51.62
CA VAL A 10 31.77 -11.18 50.92
C VAL A 10 31.83 -10.47 49.56
N SER A 11 31.51 -11.29 48.56
CA SER A 11 31.02 -10.95 47.23
C SER A 11 29.85 -9.94 47.31
N GLY A 12 30.12 -8.69 46.91
CA GLY A 12 29.10 -7.70 46.62
C GLY A 12 28.70 -7.79 45.15
N MET A 13 27.65 -8.56 44.84
CA MET A 13 27.00 -8.53 43.54
C MET A 13 26.35 -7.14 43.39
N ALA A 14 27.05 -6.21 42.74
CA ALA A 14 26.48 -4.93 42.36
C ALA A 14 25.37 -5.19 41.35
N LEU A 15 24.12 -5.15 41.82
CA LEU A 15 22.93 -5.09 40.98
C LEU A 15 22.98 -3.75 40.24
N LEU A 16 23.57 -3.77 39.04
CA LEU A 16 23.45 -2.68 38.08
C LEU A 16 21.96 -2.51 37.75
N SER A 17 21.44 -1.44 38.33
CA SER A 17 20.11 -0.92 38.11
C SER A 17 19.92 -0.56 36.64
N GLY A 18 18.74 -0.92 36.11
CA GLY A 18 18.08 -0.15 35.07
C GLY A 18 18.49 -0.44 33.62
N CYS A 19 18.15 -1.62 33.10
CA CYS A 19 17.72 -1.68 31.70
C CYS A 19 16.29 -1.09 31.66
N GLY A 20 16.18 0.23 31.64
CA GLY A 20 14.95 0.85 31.15
C GLY A 20 14.79 0.48 29.67
N PRO A 21 13.57 0.22 29.17
CA PRO A 21 13.40 0.00 27.74
C PRO A 21 13.98 1.23 27.03
N ALA A 22 15.01 1.03 26.23
CA ALA A 22 15.42 2.03 25.27
C ALA A 22 14.18 2.34 24.44
N SER A 23 13.60 3.53 24.61
CA SER A 23 12.61 4.05 23.70
C SER A 23 13.31 4.13 22.36
N THR A 24 13.13 3.11 21.53
CA THR A 24 13.47 3.16 20.13
C THR A 24 12.51 4.17 19.53
N SER A 25 12.86 5.46 19.60
CA SER A 25 12.18 6.49 18.83
C SER A 25 12.45 6.16 17.36
N HIS A 26 11.65 5.25 16.80
CA HIS A 26 11.68 4.94 15.39
C HIS A 26 11.22 6.20 14.68
N ASP A 27 12.09 6.73 13.82
CA ASP A 27 11.78 7.89 12.98
C ASP A 27 10.51 7.59 12.16
N PRO A 28 9.40 8.30 12.41
CA PRO A 28 8.13 8.00 11.77
C PRO A 28 8.19 8.16 10.24
N VAL A 29 9.05 9.05 9.74
CA VAL A 29 9.23 9.25 8.30
C VAL A 29 9.92 8.04 7.68
N LYS A 30 10.98 7.52 8.31
CA LYS A 30 11.66 6.29 7.83
C LYS A 30 10.76 5.06 7.92
N ARG A 31 9.95 4.97 8.98
CA ARG A 31 8.95 3.90 9.11
C ARG A 31 7.90 4.01 7.99
N GLY A 32 7.42 5.22 7.71
CA GLY A 32 6.48 5.49 6.63
C GLY A 32 7.04 5.16 5.25
N GLU A 33 8.28 5.53 4.97
CA GLU A 33 8.98 5.20 3.72
C GLU A 33 9.01 3.68 3.49
N TYR A 34 9.39 2.94 4.54
CA TYR A 34 9.41 1.48 4.51
C TYR A 34 8.01 0.90 4.23
N LEU A 35 6.99 1.40 4.91
CA LEU A 35 5.61 0.93 4.75
C LEU A 35 5.03 1.27 3.37
N VAL A 36 5.28 2.47 2.84
CA VAL A 36 4.86 2.87 1.49
C VAL A 36 5.51 1.97 0.43
N THR A 37 6.76 1.61 0.63
CA THR A 37 7.47 0.67 -0.25
C THR A 37 6.83 -0.72 -0.19
N LEU A 38 6.59 -1.27 1.00
CA LEU A 38 5.97 -2.60 1.14
C LEU A 38 4.51 -2.65 0.70
N ALA A 39 3.78 -1.55 0.90
CA ALA A 39 2.40 -1.42 0.50
C ALA A 39 2.26 -1.12 -1.01
N SER A 40 3.37 -1.04 -1.75
CA SER A 40 3.39 -0.85 -3.20
C SER A 40 2.65 0.42 -3.64
N CYS A 41 2.68 1.50 -2.83
CA CYS A 41 1.94 2.72 -3.17
C CYS A 41 2.41 3.32 -4.51
N SER A 42 3.70 3.16 -4.83
CA SER A 42 4.29 3.61 -6.10
C SER A 42 3.64 2.99 -7.33
N ASP A 43 3.06 1.80 -7.21
CA ASP A 43 2.65 1.01 -8.35
C ASP A 43 1.44 1.61 -9.06
N CYS A 44 0.59 2.29 -8.28
CA CYS A 44 -0.59 3.00 -8.76
C CYS A 44 -0.46 4.53 -8.70
N HIS A 45 0.56 5.06 -8.02
CA HIS A 45 0.72 6.51 -7.83
C HIS A 45 2.02 7.07 -8.46
N THR A 46 2.68 6.33 -9.34
CA THR A 46 3.85 6.83 -10.11
C THR A 46 3.59 6.70 -11.61
N PRO A 47 3.85 7.73 -12.44
CA PRO A 47 3.63 7.64 -13.87
C PRO A 47 4.47 6.54 -14.50
N GLY A 48 3.94 5.88 -15.53
CA GLY A 48 4.63 4.84 -16.28
C GLY A 48 4.82 3.50 -15.54
N HIS A 49 4.47 3.42 -14.25
CA HIS A 49 4.64 2.19 -13.47
C HIS A 49 3.79 1.04 -14.05
N LEU A 50 2.51 1.29 -14.33
CA LEU A 50 1.59 0.31 -14.94
C LEU A 50 1.93 -0.03 -16.40
N LEU A 51 2.89 0.68 -17.01
CA LEU A 51 3.44 0.41 -18.33
C LEU A 51 4.83 -0.29 -18.27
N GLY A 52 5.30 -0.62 -17.07
CA GLY A 52 6.61 -1.25 -16.83
C GLY A 52 7.80 -0.30 -16.99
N LYS A 53 7.58 1.02 -16.99
CA LYS A 53 8.62 2.05 -17.12
C LYS A 53 8.34 3.20 -16.13
N PRO A 54 8.49 2.95 -14.80
CA PRO A 54 8.18 3.96 -13.79
C PRO A 54 9.06 5.21 -13.94
N ASP A 55 8.42 6.38 -13.97
CA ASP A 55 9.10 7.68 -13.91
C ASP A 55 9.35 8.05 -12.45
N MET A 56 10.49 7.63 -11.92
CA MET A 56 10.88 7.88 -10.54
C MET A 56 11.18 9.36 -10.25
N SER A 57 11.32 10.23 -11.27
CA SER A 57 11.38 11.68 -11.05
C SER A 57 10.04 12.24 -10.57
N LYS A 58 8.95 11.48 -10.76
CA LYS A 58 7.59 11.77 -10.31
C LYS A 58 7.08 10.70 -9.35
N PHE A 59 7.96 10.15 -8.51
CA PHE A 59 7.60 9.16 -7.49
C PHE A 59 6.42 9.65 -6.64
N LEU A 60 5.35 8.85 -6.55
CA LEU A 60 4.10 9.19 -5.87
C LEU A 60 3.38 10.44 -6.42
N GLY A 61 3.78 10.93 -7.60
CA GLY A 61 3.23 12.09 -8.29
C GLY A 61 1.90 11.84 -9.02
N GLY A 62 1.30 10.65 -8.90
CA GLY A 62 0.08 10.23 -9.58
C GLY A 62 0.35 9.34 -10.79
N SER A 63 -0.70 8.70 -11.32
CA SER A 63 -0.60 7.79 -12.47
C SER A 63 -1.19 8.38 -13.75
N ASP A 64 -0.58 8.01 -14.87
CA ASP A 64 -1.01 8.27 -16.25
C ASP A 64 -1.90 7.15 -16.81
N VAL A 65 -1.91 5.99 -16.16
CA VAL A 65 -2.79 4.85 -16.46
C VAL A 65 -3.77 4.61 -15.31
N GLY A 66 -5.04 4.48 -15.64
CA GLY A 66 -6.12 4.27 -14.68
C GLY A 66 -6.66 2.85 -14.71
N PHE A 67 -7.76 2.64 -13.99
CA PHE A 67 -8.53 1.41 -13.98
C PHE A 67 -10.00 1.73 -14.19
N VAL A 68 -10.71 0.86 -14.90
CA VAL A 68 -12.17 0.92 -14.97
C VAL A 68 -12.77 -0.01 -13.91
N VAL A 69 -13.73 0.52 -13.17
CA VAL A 69 -14.63 -0.26 -12.30
C VAL A 69 -16.00 -0.21 -12.97
N PRO A 70 -16.54 -1.36 -13.44
CA PRO A 70 -17.85 -1.41 -14.09
C PRO A 70 -18.90 -0.67 -13.26
N GLU A 71 -19.75 0.11 -13.95
CA GLU A 71 -20.82 0.93 -13.36
C GLU A 71 -20.37 2.11 -12.49
N LEU A 72 -19.17 2.07 -11.91
CA LEU A 72 -18.66 3.12 -11.02
C LEU A 72 -17.89 4.21 -11.80
N GLY A 73 -17.01 3.83 -12.73
CA GLY A 73 -16.25 4.78 -13.54
C GLY A 73 -14.78 4.41 -13.74
N TYR A 74 -13.99 5.43 -14.06
CA TYR A 74 -12.55 5.31 -14.35
C TYR A 74 -11.75 6.06 -13.29
N PHE A 75 -10.66 5.45 -12.83
CA PHE A 75 -9.90 5.92 -11.67
C PHE A 75 -8.39 5.87 -11.94
N TRP A 76 -7.71 7.01 -11.79
CA TRP A 76 -6.26 7.11 -11.82
C TRP A 76 -5.76 7.39 -10.40
N GLY A 77 -4.63 6.80 -10.02
CA GLY A 77 -4.00 7.13 -8.75
C GLY A 77 -3.65 8.62 -8.70
N PRO A 78 -4.21 9.40 -7.75
CA PRO A 78 -3.90 10.82 -7.64
C PRO A 78 -2.46 11.05 -7.19
N ASN A 79 -1.99 12.29 -7.30
CA ASN A 79 -0.73 12.70 -6.71
C ASN A 79 -0.82 12.67 -5.18
N LEU A 80 0.12 11.97 -4.52
CA LEU A 80 0.20 11.84 -3.06
C LEU A 80 1.23 12.78 -2.42
N THR A 81 2.01 13.52 -3.22
CA THR A 81 2.97 14.50 -2.70
C THR A 81 2.25 15.70 -2.07
N PRO A 82 2.91 16.50 -1.22
CA PRO A 82 2.28 17.65 -0.56
C PRO A 82 2.12 18.87 -1.48
N ASP A 83 2.03 18.67 -2.80
CA ASP A 83 1.66 19.72 -3.75
C ASP A 83 0.24 20.23 -3.46
N LYS A 84 0.06 21.54 -3.43
CA LYS A 84 -1.20 22.18 -3.01
C LYS A 84 -2.28 22.11 -4.09
N GLU A 85 -1.90 22.13 -5.36
CA GLU A 85 -2.85 22.23 -6.47
C GLU A 85 -3.28 20.86 -6.98
N THR A 86 -2.37 19.90 -6.99
CA THR A 86 -2.57 18.59 -7.62
C THR A 86 -2.48 17.43 -6.64
N GLY A 87 -1.91 17.63 -5.45
CA GLY A 87 -1.65 16.59 -4.44
C GLY A 87 -2.37 16.79 -3.09
N LEU A 88 -1.72 16.34 -2.02
CA LEU A 88 -2.25 16.32 -0.64
C LEU A 88 -1.87 17.58 0.17
N GLY A 89 -1.34 18.62 -0.49
CA GLY A 89 -0.83 19.82 0.20
C GLY A 89 -1.88 20.57 1.03
N ASN A 90 -3.14 20.50 0.62
CA ASN A 90 -4.26 21.13 1.32
C ASN A 90 -5.02 20.20 2.27
N TRP A 91 -4.69 18.91 2.32
CA TRP A 91 -5.35 17.95 3.21
C TRP A 91 -4.69 17.99 4.58
N SER A 92 -5.45 17.89 5.67
CA SER A 92 -4.87 17.68 7.00
C SER A 92 -4.29 16.27 7.13
N GLU A 93 -3.46 16.02 8.14
CA GLU A 93 -2.96 14.66 8.41
C GLU A 93 -4.11 13.70 8.75
N GLU A 94 -5.10 14.16 9.50
CA GLU A 94 -6.30 13.43 9.86
C GLU A 94 -7.15 13.08 8.63
N GLU A 95 -7.27 14.00 7.68
CA GLU A 95 -7.98 13.76 6.43
C GLU A 95 -7.30 12.69 5.56
N ILE A 96 -5.95 12.71 5.50
CA ILE A 96 -5.19 11.67 4.81
C ILE A 96 -5.35 10.33 5.54
N LEU A 97 -5.30 10.34 6.88
CA LEU A 97 -5.50 9.13 7.69
C LEU A 97 -6.89 8.53 7.49
N LEU A 98 -7.93 9.36 7.42
CA LEU A 98 -9.31 8.97 7.16
C LEU A 98 -9.46 8.37 5.75
N ALA A 99 -8.83 8.97 4.75
CA ALA A 99 -8.81 8.43 3.40
C ALA A 99 -8.08 7.09 3.32
N LEU A 100 -6.96 6.95 4.03
CA LEU A 100 -6.16 5.73 4.06
C LEU A 100 -6.91 4.58 4.74
N ARG A 101 -7.56 4.82 5.88
CA ARG A 101 -8.15 3.76 6.72
C ARG A 101 -9.63 3.53 6.50
N GLU A 102 -10.39 4.56 6.13
CA GLU A 102 -11.84 4.48 5.97
C GLU A 102 -12.30 4.72 4.53
N GLY A 103 -11.36 5.03 3.64
CA GLY A 103 -11.65 5.38 2.27
C GLY A 103 -12.44 6.68 2.14
N THR A 104 -12.49 7.54 3.15
CA THR A 104 -13.27 8.79 3.13
C THR A 104 -12.40 9.97 2.73
N ARG A 105 -12.79 10.69 1.68
CA ARG A 105 -12.13 11.94 1.26
C ARG A 105 -12.62 13.14 2.09
N PRO A 106 -11.89 14.28 2.08
CA PRO A 106 -12.36 15.52 2.72
C PRO A 106 -13.74 16.00 2.24
N ASP A 107 -14.07 15.72 0.98
CA ASP A 107 -15.37 16.05 0.38
C ASP A 107 -16.48 15.02 0.71
N GLY A 108 -16.21 14.06 1.59
CA GLY A 108 -17.14 13.03 2.03
C GLY A 108 -17.31 11.85 1.07
N ARG A 109 -16.76 11.91 -0.16
CA ARG A 109 -16.85 10.80 -1.11
C ARG A 109 -16.00 9.61 -0.65
N LYS A 110 -16.41 8.41 -1.06
CA LYS A 110 -15.62 7.19 -0.84
C LYS A 110 -14.61 6.96 -1.98
N LEU A 111 -13.42 6.50 -1.61
CA LEU A 111 -12.41 6.03 -2.55
C LEU A 111 -12.91 4.76 -3.25
N ALA A 112 -12.67 4.70 -4.56
CA ALA A 112 -12.95 3.51 -5.35
C ALA A 112 -12.18 2.30 -4.80
N PRO A 113 -12.74 1.07 -4.92
CA PRO A 113 -12.15 -0.14 -4.35
C PRO A 113 -10.78 -0.52 -4.95
N MET A 114 -10.37 0.15 -6.04
CA MET A 114 -9.03 0.01 -6.62
C MET A 114 -7.94 0.51 -5.67
N MET A 115 -8.24 1.49 -4.82
CA MET A 115 -7.37 1.83 -3.69
C MET A 115 -7.72 0.89 -2.53
N PRO A 116 -6.78 0.07 -2.03
CA PRO A 116 -7.08 -1.01 -1.09
C PRO A 116 -7.24 -0.52 0.37
N TRP A 117 -8.01 0.55 0.60
CA TRP A 117 -8.20 1.17 1.93
C TRP A 117 -8.77 0.18 2.96
N MET A 118 -9.58 -0.79 2.55
CA MET A 118 -10.10 -1.84 3.45
C MET A 118 -8.98 -2.74 4.01
N ALA A 119 -7.89 -2.93 3.25
CA ALA A 119 -6.72 -3.65 3.75
C ALA A 119 -5.91 -2.76 4.70
N TYR A 120 -5.72 -1.48 4.34
CA TYR A 120 -5.00 -0.51 5.18
C TYR A 120 -5.73 -0.12 6.46
N ALA A 121 -7.06 -0.32 6.53
CA ALA A 121 -7.85 -0.16 7.75
C ALA A 121 -7.30 -0.97 8.94
N LYS A 122 -6.58 -2.06 8.64
CA LYS A 122 -5.98 -3.00 9.61
C LYS A 122 -4.58 -2.59 10.08
N LEU A 123 -3.99 -1.53 9.52
CA LEU A 123 -2.74 -0.98 10.02
C LEU A 123 -2.91 -0.53 11.47
N SER A 124 -1.83 -0.62 12.24
CA SER A 124 -1.78 0.03 13.55
C SER A 124 -1.90 1.54 13.37
N ASP A 125 -2.35 2.24 14.42
CA ASP A 125 -2.40 3.71 14.39
C ASP A 125 -1.03 4.33 14.14
N GLU A 126 0.02 3.72 14.71
CA GLU A 126 1.41 4.13 14.52
C GLU A 126 1.85 3.99 13.06
N ASP A 127 1.61 2.83 12.43
CA ASP A 127 2.00 2.59 11.04
C ASP A 127 1.22 3.48 10.06
N ALA A 128 -0.08 3.68 10.30
CA ALA A 128 -0.90 4.55 9.47
C ALA A 128 -0.43 6.01 9.57
N LYS A 129 -0.11 6.49 10.78
CA LYS A 129 0.46 7.83 11.00
C LYS A 129 1.86 7.97 10.39
N ALA A 130 2.69 6.92 10.46
CA ALA A 130 4.01 6.91 9.84
C ALA A 130 3.91 7.08 8.31
N ILE A 131 2.98 6.39 7.65
CA ILE A 131 2.69 6.59 6.21
C ILE A 131 2.32 8.06 5.94
N VAL A 132 1.40 8.63 6.71
CA VAL A 132 0.99 10.04 6.54
C VAL A 132 2.17 11.00 6.71
N ALA A 133 2.99 10.80 7.75
CA ALA A 133 4.18 11.60 8.01
C ALA A 133 5.18 11.53 6.84
N TYR A 134 5.40 10.34 6.28
CA TYR A 134 6.25 10.18 5.10
C TYR A 134 5.68 10.90 3.88
N LEU A 135 4.38 10.74 3.57
CA LEU A 135 3.75 11.45 2.45
C LEU A 135 3.87 12.97 2.58
N LYS A 136 3.71 13.52 3.78
CA LYS A 136 3.88 14.95 4.07
C LYS A 136 5.33 15.43 3.96
N SER A 137 6.30 14.54 4.11
CA SER A 137 7.73 14.86 4.02
C SER A 137 8.28 14.92 2.58
N LEU A 138 7.53 14.39 1.60
CA LEU A 138 7.97 14.33 0.20
C LEU A 138 8.17 15.72 -0.40
N ALA A 139 9.06 15.82 -1.39
CA ALA A 139 9.12 17.01 -2.24
C ALA A 139 7.79 17.15 -3.01
N PRO A 140 7.20 18.36 -3.08
CA PRO A 140 5.99 18.57 -3.85
C PRO A 140 6.27 18.43 -5.34
N ILE A 141 5.43 17.66 -6.04
CA ILE A 141 5.48 17.51 -7.50
C ILE A 141 4.16 18.03 -8.05
N SER A 142 4.19 18.94 -9.01
CA SER A 142 2.97 19.36 -9.70
C SER A 142 2.66 18.39 -10.85
N ASN A 143 1.65 17.55 -10.66
CA ASN A 143 1.22 16.57 -11.66
C ASN A 143 -0.23 16.18 -11.41
N LYS A 144 -1.15 16.72 -12.20
CA LYS A 144 -2.58 16.42 -12.08
C LYS A 144 -2.89 15.11 -12.79
N ALA A 145 -3.27 14.08 -12.03
CA ALA A 145 -3.86 12.88 -12.59
C ALA A 145 -5.17 13.25 -13.35
N PRO A 146 -5.54 12.52 -14.43
CA PRO A 146 -6.76 12.78 -15.21
C PRO A 146 -8.05 12.90 -14.38
N GLY A 147 -8.05 12.32 -13.18
CA GLY A 147 -9.12 12.41 -12.19
C GLY A 147 -10.09 11.24 -12.31
N PRO A 148 -10.92 11.00 -11.29
CA PRO A 148 -12.02 10.06 -11.45
C PRO A 148 -13.06 10.66 -12.40
N ILE A 149 -13.56 9.85 -13.33
CA ILE A 149 -14.72 10.19 -14.19
C ILE A 149 -15.76 9.08 -14.10
N GLY A 150 -17.03 9.41 -14.31
CA GLY A 150 -18.15 8.49 -14.23
C GLY A 150 -18.15 7.44 -15.35
N ALA A 151 -18.90 6.36 -15.15
CA ALA A 151 -18.96 5.23 -16.09
C ALA A 151 -19.53 5.56 -17.47
N SER A 152 -20.26 6.66 -17.61
CA SER A 152 -20.83 7.15 -18.88
C SER A 152 -19.96 8.20 -19.57
N GLU A 153 -18.89 8.65 -18.92
CA GLU A 153 -17.97 9.64 -19.48
C GLU A 153 -16.89 8.97 -20.34
N THR A 154 -16.39 9.69 -21.34
CA THR A 154 -15.32 9.18 -22.21
C THR A 154 -13.96 9.39 -21.55
N PRO A 155 -13.17 8.33 -21.29
CA PRO A 155 -11.84 8.47 -20.72
C PRO A 155 -10.88 9.17 -21.69
N THR A 156 -10.20 10.19 -21.19
CA THR A 156 -9.22 10.98 -21.96
C THR A 156 -7.79 10.50 -21.79
N ALA A 157 -7.56 9.45 -21.00
CA ALA A 157 -6.26 8.87 -20.71
C ALA A 157 -6.33 7.34 -20.73
N ALA A 158 -5.16 6.69 -20.76
CA ALA A 158 -5.06 5.24 -20.78
C ALA A 158 -5.63 4.61 -19.50
N TYR A 159 -6.24 3.43 -19.61
CA TYR A 159 -6.74 2.68 -18.48
C TYR A 159 -6.65 1.17 -18.73
N GLN A 160 -6.56 0.41 -17.64
CA GLN A 160 -6.62 -1.05 -17.62
C GLN A 160 -8.04 -1.51 -17.33
N GLN A 161 -8.43 -2.61 -17.95
CA GLN A 161 -9.71 -3.27 -17.74
C GLN A 161 -9.49 -4.75 -17.49
N VAL A 162 -9.99 -5.24 -16.35
CA VAL A 162 -10.08 -6.67 -16.10
C VAL A 162 -11.28 -7.19 -16.89
N VAL A 163 -11.01 -8.11 -17.82
CA VAL A 163 -12.04 -8.82 -18.59
C VAL A 163 -12.00 -10.27 -18.16
N PHE A 164 -13.05 -10.73 -17.50
CA PHE A 164 -13.19 -12.15 -17.19
C PHE A 164 -13.50 -12.90 -18.50
N PRO A 165 -12.77 -13.99 -18.82
CA PRO A 165 -13.11 -14.81 -19.96
C PRO A 165 -14.50 -15.41 -19.76
N LYS A 166 -15.25 -15.60 -20.84
CA LYS A 166 -16.48 -16.39 -20.79
C LYS A 166 -16.12 -17.79 -20.25
N PRO A 167 -16.91 -18.38 -19.34
CA PRO A 167 -16.72 -19.77 -18.98
C PRO A 167 -16.62 -20.58 -20.26
N VAL A 168 -15.53 -21.34 -20.41
CA VAL A 168 -15.45 -22.32 -21.48
C VAL A 168 -16.51 -23.34 -21.11
N GLU A 169 -17.59 -23.39 -21.87
CA GLU A 169 -18.62 -24.41 -21.73
C GLU A 169 -17.87 -25.74 -21.72
N SER A 170 -17.87 -26.44 -20.59
CA SER A 170 -16.97 -27.56 -20.38
C SER A 170 -17.23 -28.54 -21.51
N ALA A 171 -16.25 -28.75 -22.38
CA ALA A 171 -16.30 -29.87 -23.30
C ALA A 171 -16.61 -31.09 -22.44
N ALA A 172 -17.74 -31.76 -22.72
CA ALA A 172 -18.09 -32.99 -22.02
C ALA A 172 -16.82 -33.86 -22.00
N PRO A 173 -16.49 -34.50 -20.85
CA PRO A 173 -15.34 -35.39 -20.80
C PRO A 173 -15.45 -36.35 -22.00
N PRO A 174 -14.34 -36.65 -22.70
CA PRO A 174 -14.38 -37.58 -23.81
C PRO A 174 -15.11 -38.83 -23.31
N THR A 175 -16.21 -39.19 -23.97
CA THR A 175 -16.90 -40.43 -23.64
C THR A 175 -15.90 -41.53 -23.91
N ASP A 176 -15.32 -42.10 -22.85
CA ASP A 176 -14.53 -43.31 -22.96
C ASP A 176 -15.40 -44.33 -23.70
N ALA A 177 -15.04 -44.60 -24.95
CA ALA A 177 -15.66 -45.66 -25.71
C ALA A 177 -15.48 -46.93 -24.88
N ALA A 178 -16.60 -47.51 -24.43
CA ALA A 178 -16.60 -48.78 -23.73
C ALA A 178 -15.72 -49.78 -24.53
N PRO A 179 -14.82 -50.54 -23.87
CA PRO A 179 -14.01 -51.51 -24.58
C PRO A 179 -14.94 -52.49 -25.30
N ALA A 180 -14.69 -52.69 -26.59
CA ALA A 180 -15.42 -53.66 -27.39
C ALA A 180 -15.37 -55.03 -26.70
N ALA A 181 -16.55 -55.63 -26.47
CA ALA A 181 -16.65 -56.97 -25.93
C ALA A 181 -15.82 -57.96 -26.78
N PRO A 182 -15.07 -58.89 -26.17
CA PRO A 182 -14.31 -59.86 -26.94
C PRO A 182 -15.28 -60.75 -27.73
N ALA A 183 -14.97 -60.93 -29.02
CA ALA A 183 -15.68 -61.88 -29.87
C ALA A 183 -15.55 -63.30 -29.28
N ALA A 184 -16.70 -63.95 -29.06
CA ALA A 184 -16.74 -65.36 -28.68
C ALA A 184 -16.25 -66.22 -29.85
N ASN A 185 -15.24 -67.06 -29.60
CA ASN A 185 -14.89 -68.23 -30.38
C ASN A 185 -14.86 -69.44 -29.44
#